data_AF-A0A7R9DN17-F1
#
_entry.id   AF-A0A7R9DN17-F1
#
_cell.length_a   1.000
_cell.length_b   1.000
_cell.length_c   1.000
_cell.angle_alpha   90.00
_cell.angle_beta   90.00
_cell.angle_gamma   90.00
#
_symmetry.space_group_name_H-M   'P 1'
#
loop_
_entity.id
_entity.type
_entity.pdbx_description
1 polymer ?
#
loop_
_entity_poly.entity_id
_entity_poly.type
_entity_poly.pdbx_seq_one_letter_code
_entity_poly.pdbx_strand_id
1 'polypeptide(L)'
;TSFQGGSITCEGRDDSAEFADIRSAMKVLLFTDQEIWEVLKLLAALLHMGNIKYKAAVIDNLDATEIPEHSDVQRVASLLGVPKQPLIHALTKKTIFASGETVVSRNNLITHLRQW
;
A
#
# COMPACT_ATOMS: atom_id res chain seq x y z
N THR A 1 11.44 -3.68 13.15
CA THR A 1 12.32 -4.13 12.05
C THR A 1 12.03 -3.29 10.82
N SER A 2 12.61 -2.09 10.72
CA SER A 2 12.41 -1.21 9.56
C SER A 2 13.55 -1.39 8.55
N PHE A 3 13.39 -2.35 7.63
CA PHE A 3 14.21 -2.39 6.42
C PHE A 3 13.68 -1.33 5.45
N GLN A 4 13.96 -0.06 5.73
CA GLN A 4 13.80 1.01 4.74
C GLN A 4 15.04 0.95 3.86
N GLY A 5 14.86 0.65 2.57
CA GLY A 5 15.95 0.61 1.60
C GLY A 5 16.63 1.98 1.56
N GLY A 6 17.86 2.06 2.05
CA GLY A 6 18.73 3.21 1.84
C GLY A 6 19.10 3.31 0.36
N SER A 7 19.65 4.46 -0.06
CA SER A 7 20.33 4.54 -1.35
C SER A 7 21.57 3.66 -1.27
N ILE A 8 21.49 2.47 -1.85
CA ILE A 8 22.60 1.55 -1.97
C ILE A 8 23.21 1.83 -3.33
N THR A 9 24.22 2.69 -3.38
CA THR A 9 25.07 2.79 -4.56
C THR A 9 25.93 1.52 -4.62
N CYS A 10 25.50 0.56 -5.42
CA CYS A 10 26.31 -0.62 -5.72
C CYS A 10 27.41 -0.20 -6.70
N GLU A 11 28.69 -0.36 -6.32
CA GLU A 11 29.79 -0.13 -7.27
C GLU A 11 29.56 -0.97 -8.53
N GLY A 12 29.52 -0.30 -9.69
CA GLY A 12 29.28 -0.92 -11.00
C GLY A 12 27.82 -0.89 -11.48
N ARG A 13 26.87 -0.31 -10.73
CA ARG A 13 25.49 -0.10 -11.18
C ARG A 13 25.28 1.35 -11.61
N ASP A 14 24.82 1.55 -12.85
CA ASP A 14 24.40 2.85 -13.36
C ASP A 14 22.87 2.83 -13.58
N ASP A 15 22.13 3.28 -12.57
CA ASP A 15 20.66 3.30 -12.60
C ASP A 15 20.11 4.13 -13.78
N SER A 16 20.86 5.13 -14.26
CA SER A 16 20.45 5.93 -15.42
C SER A 16 20.55 5.13 -16.70
N ALA A 17 21.67 4.41 -16.89
CA ALA A 17 21.85 3.54 -18.05
C ALA A 17 20.83 2.39 -18.05
N GLU A 18 20.65 1.71 -16.90
CA GLU A 18 19.69 0.62 -16.78
C GLU A 18 18.24 1.07 -17.01
N PHE A 19 17.87 2.26 -16.52
CA PHE A 19 16.54 2.81 -16.79
C PHE A 19 16.32 3.10 -18.27
N ALA A 20 17.35 3.60 -18.98
CA ALA A 20 17.28 3.81 -20.42
C ALA A 20 17.11 2.49 -21.18
N ASP A 21 17.80 1.43 -20.75
CA ASP A 21 17.67 0.09 -21.32
C ASP A 21 16.27 -0.50 -21.10
N ILE A 22 15.74 -0.40 -19.88
CA ILE A 22 14.35 -0.84 -19.56
C ILE A 22 13.34 -0.09 -20.43
N ARG A 23 13.47 1.24 -20.54
CA ARG A 23 12.57 2.05 -21.38
C ARG A 23 12.64 1.63 -22.84
N SER A 24 13.83 1.31 -23.33
CA SER A 24 14.04 0.85 -24.70
C SER A 24 13.44 -0.54 -24.92
N ALA A 25 13.56 -1.45 -23.96
CA ALA A 25 12.90 -2.75 -24.00
C ALA A 25 11.37 -2.62 -24.03
N MET A 26 10.78 -1.69 -23.26
CA MET A 26 9.34 -1.41 -23.34
C MET A 26 8.91 -0.95 -24.74
N LYS A 27 9.75 -0.16 -25.44
CA LYS A 27 9.51 0.22 -26.84
C LYS A 27 9.56 -0.95 -27.80
N VAL A 28 10.50 -1.88 -27.60
CA VAL A 28 10.57 -3.12 -28.39
C VAL A 28 9.31 -3.97 -28.17
N LEU A 29 8.75 -3.94 -26.96
CA LEU A 29 7.47 -4.57 -26.61
C LEU A 29 6.24 -3.76 -27.05
N LEU A 30 6.44 -2.74 -27.90
CA LEU A 30 5.39 -1.92 -28.52
C LEU A 30 4.58 -1.04 -27.56
N PHE A 31 5.10 -0.75 -26.36
CA PHE A 31 4.49 0.24 -25.48
C PHE A 31 4.65 1.64 -26.06
N THR A 32 3.54 2.38 -26.11
CA THR A 32 3.52 3.80 -26.47
C THR A 32 4.19 4.66 -25.39
N ASP A 33 4.60 5.88 -25.73
CA ASP A 33 5.12 6.83 -24.72
C ASP A 33 4.11 7.11 -23.61
N GLN A 34 2.83 7.14 -23.96
CA GLN A 34 1.77 7.32 -22.99
C GLN A 34 1.68 6.15 -22.02
N GLU A 35 1.68 4.90 -22.50
CA GLU A 35 1.62 3.72 -21.63
C GLU A 35 2.84 3.63 -20.71
N ILE A 36 4.03 3.91 -21.24
CA ILE A 36 5.26 3.98 -20.41
C ILE A 36 5.10 5.05 -19.33
N TRP A 37 4.58 6.23 -19.69
CA TRP A 37 4.32 7.29 -18.73
C TRP A 37 3.31 6.89 -17.65
N GLU A 38 2.23 6.19 -18.01
CA GLU A 38 1.25 5.65 -17.05
C GLU A 38 1.91 4.64 -16.08
N VAL A 39 2.77 3.75 -16.58
CA VAL A 39 3.54 2.82 -15.74
C VAL A 39 4.45 3.56 -14.77
N LEU A 40 5.16 4.59 -15.24
CA LEU A 40 6.03 5.40 -14.39
C LEU A 40 5.24 6.20 -13.34
N LYS A 41 4.07 6.73 -13.68
CA LYS A 41 3.17 7.37 -12.72
C LYS A 41 2.69 6.40 -11.66
N LEU A 42 2.37 5.16 -12.03
CA LEU A 42 1.99 4.12 -11.08
C LEU A 42 3.14 3.80 -10.12
N LEU A 43 4.37 3.65 -10.61
CA LEU A 43 5.56 3.44 -9.78
C LEU A 43 5.81 4.61 -8.81
N ALA A 44 5.69 5.85 -9.30
CA ALA A 44 5.83 7.04 -8.48
C ALA A 44 4.73 7.12 -7.40
N ALA A 45 3.50 6.71 -7.72
CA ALA A 45 2.39 6.65 -6.78
C ALA A 45 2.65 5.61 -5.68
N LEU A 46 3.18 4.43 -6.03
CA LEU A 46 3.60 3.42 -5.04
C LEU A 46 4.70 3.94 -4.12
N LEU A 47 5.69 4.66 -4.66
CA LEU A 47 6.77 5.25 -3.87
C LEU A 47 6.23 6.28 -2.86
N HIS A 48 5.38 7.21 -3.32
CA HIS A 48 4.73 8.17 -2.42
C HIS A 48 3.81 7.50 -1.40
N MET A 49 3.11 6.42 -1.78
CA MET A 49 2.28 5.66 -0.85
C MET A 49 3.10 5.07 0.30
N GLY A 50 4.33 4.62 0.05
CA GLY A 50 5.26 4.15 1.08
C GLY A 50 5.67 5.21 2.12
N ASN A 51 5.51 6.51 1.79
CA ASN A 51 5.79 7.61 2.72
C ASN A 51 4.60 7.95 3.62
N ILE A 52 3.38 7.51 3.29
CA ILE A 52 2.17 7.77 4.07
C ILE A 52 2.33 7.14 5.46
N LYS A 53 2.07 7.94 6.50
CA LYS A 53 2.08 7.48 7.89
C LYS A 53 0.66 7.24 8.36
N TYR A 54 0.50 6.22 9.19
CA TYR A 54 -0.77 5.81 9.76
C TYR A 54 -0.68 5.88 11.28
N LYS A 55 -1.80 6.23 11.91
CA LYS A 55 -1.91 6.27 13.36
C LYS A 55 -3.19 5.56 13.80
N ALA A 56 -3.11 4.81 14.88
CA ALA A 56 -4.28 4.20 15.50
C ALA A 56 -5.14 5.30 16.14
N ALA A 57 -6.44 5.21 15.93
CA ALA A 57 -7.45 6.10 16.49
C ALA A 57 -8.61 5.28 17.07
N VAL A 58 -9.43 5.89 17.91
CA VAL A 58 -10.69 5.32 18.38
C VAL A 58 -11.79 6.29 17.99
N ILE A 59 -12.74 5.82 17.19
CA ILE A 59 -13.91 6.60 16.74
C ILE A 59 -15.14 5.81 17.14
N ASP A 60 -16.05 6.42 17.90
CA ASP A 60 -17.29 5.77 18.38
C ASP A 60 -17.06 4.45 19.15
N ASN A 61 -15.99 4.39 19.96
CA ASN A 61 -15.53 3.20 20.70
C ASN A 61 -15.09 2.02 19.81
N LEU A 62 -14.80 2.26 18.53
CA LEU A 62 -14.26 1.28 17.59
C LEU A 62 -12.83 1.64 17.21
N ASP A 63 -12.00 0.61 17.05
CA ASP A 63 -10.64 0.75 16.53
C ASP A 63 -10.67 1.30 15.10
N ALA A 64 -9.98 2.41 14.89
CA ALA A 64 -9.88 3.11 13.63
C ALA A 64 -8.41 3.39 13.27
N THR A 65 -8.19 3.80 12.03
CA THR A 65 -6.88 4.24 11.54
C THR A 65 -7.04 5.60 10.88
N GLU A 66 -6.15 6.53 11.21
CA GLU A 66 -6.09 7.87 10.64
C GLU A 66 -4.77 8.11 9.92
N ILE A 67 -4.77 9.05 8.96
CA ILE A 67 -3.58 9.54 8.28
C ILE A 67 -3.38 10.99 8.75
N PRO A 68 -2.35 11.29 9.57
CA PRO A 68 -2.18 12.62 10.15
C PRO A 68 -1.67 13.66 9.15
N GLU A 69 -0.93 13.25 8.11
CA GLU A 69 -0.36 14.13 7.08
C GLU A 69 -0.83 13.70 5.70
N HIS A 70 -1.40 14.64 4.93
CA HIS A 70 -2.07 14.35 3.66
C HIS A 70 -1.25 14.73 2.43
N SER A 71 -0.05 15.30 2.58
CA SER A 71 0.78 15.73 1.44
C SER A 71 1.10 14.59 0.47
N ASP A 72 1.56 13.43 0.95
CA ASP A 72 1.81 12.26 0.09
C ASP A 72 0.52 11.64 -0.45
N VAL A 73 -0.57 11.65 0.34
CA VAL A 73 -1.88 11.20 -0.16
C VAL A 73 -2.35 12.06 -1.34
N GLN A 74 -2.12 13.38 -1.28
CA GLN A 74 -2.45 14.29 -2.37
C GLN A 74 -1.60 14.00 -3.62
N ARG A 75 -0.31 13.73 -3.47
CA ARG A 75 0.57 13.34 -4.60
C ARG A 75 0.09 12.04 -5.25
N VAL A 76 -0.22 11.02 -4.44
CA VAL A 76 -0.75 9.74 -4.93
C VAL A 76 -2.08 9.94 -5.66
N ALA A 77 -3.01 10.71 -5.08
CA ALA A 77 -4.29 11.03 -5.69
C ALA A 77 -4.13 11.71 -7.07
N SER A 78 -3.22 12.68 -7.17
CA SER A 78 -2.91 13.37 -8.42
C SER A 78 -2.27 12.46 -9.48
N LEU A 79 -1.36 11.57 -9.09
CA LEU A 79 -0.70 10.63 -10.00
C LEU A 79 -1.67 9.58 -10.55
N LEU A 80 -2.56 9.07 -9.70
CA LEU A 80 -3.57 8.06 -10.07
C LEU A 80 -4.84 8.66 -10.71
N GLY A 81 -4.98 9.99 -10.68
CA GLY A 81 -6.18 10.67 -11.20
C GLY A 81 -7.45 10.38 -10.41
N VAL A 82 -7.33 10.10 -9.10
CA VAL A 82 -8.47 9.78 -8.24
C VAL A 82 -8.74 10.88 -7.21
N PRO A 83 -9.98 11.02 -6.70
CA PRO A 83 -10.25 12.00 -5.66
C PRO A 83 -9.59 11.61 -4.32
N LYS A 84 -9.04 12.61 -3.62
CA LYS A 84 -8.29 12.39 -2.36
C LYS A 84 -9.10 11.70 -1.26
N GLN A 85 -10.36 12.12 -1.05
CA GLN A 85 -11.17 11.61 0.08
C GLN A 85 -11.51 10.10 -0.07
N PRO A 86 -11.98 9.61 -1.23
CA PRO A 86 -12.07 8.18 -1.51
C PRO A 86 -10.77 7.42 -1.30
N LEU A 87 -9.63 8.00 -1.69
CA LEU A 87 -8.32 7.37 -1.48
C LEU A 87 -7.99 7.26 0.02
N ILE A 88 -8.17 8.32 0.81
CA ILE A 88 -7.98 8.28 2.27
C ILE A 88 -8.83 7.17 2.87
N HIS A 89 -10.11 7.14 2.50
CA HIS A 89 -11.06 6.15 2.98
C HIS A 89 -10.65 4.72 2.62
N ALA A 90 -10.17 4.48 1.39
CA ALA A 90 -9.66 3.18 0.96
C ALA A 90 -8.38 2.77 1.70
N LEU A 91 -7.52 3.73 2.05
CA LEU A 91 -6.27 3.48 2.76
C LEU A 91 -6.46 3.25 4.27
N THR A 92 -7.50 3.81 4.88
CA THR A 92 -7.75 3.70 6.33
C THR A 92 -8.80 2.66 6.71
N LYS A 93 -9.69 2.30 5.80
CA LYS A 93 -10.66 1.23 6.05
C LYS A 93 -10.07 -0.13 5.72
N LYS A 94 -10.03 -1.00 6.74
CA LYS A 94 -9.71 -2.40 6.56
C LYS A 94 -10.89 -3.09 5.88
N THR A 95 -10.81 -3.30 4.56
CA THR A 95 -11.75 -4.20 3.88
C THR A 95 -11.33 -5.64 4.17
N ILE A 96 -11.81 -6.20 5.28
CA ILE A 96 -11.69 -7.64 5.53
C ILE A 96 -12.73 -8.32 4.65
N PHE A 97 -12.33 -8.78 3.46
CA PHE A 97 -13.07 -9.83 2.78
C PHE A 97 -12.78 -11.14 3.53
N ALA A 98 -13.55 -11.38 4.60
CA ALA A 98 -13.60 -12.69 5.22
C ALA A 98 -14.30 -13.62 4.22
N SER A 99 -13.50 -14.31 3.43
CA SER A 99 -13.94 -15.37 2.54
C SER A 99 -14.60 -16.48 3.38
N GLY A 100 -15.90 -16.39 3.59
CA GLY A 100 -16.78 -17.55 3.66
C GLY A 100 -16.71 -18.48 4.87
N GLU A 101 -16.34 -18.04 6.08
CA GLU A 101 -16.60 -18.86 7.28
C GLU A 101 -17.13 -18.03 8.46
N THR A 102 -18.46 -17.98 8.56
CA THR A 102 -19.11 -17.78 9.86
C THR A 102 -19.00 -19.10 10.63
N VAL A 103 -17.91 -19.29 11.36
CA VAL A 103 -17.85 -20.30 12.42
C VAL A 103 -17.78 -19.56 13.75
N VAL A 104 -18.95 -19.18 14.26
CA VAL A 104 -19.10 -18.92 15.70
C VAL A 104 -19.21 -20.28 16.36
N SER A 105 -18.08 -20.90 16.68
CA SER A 105 -18.03 -21.95 17.70
C SER A 105 -17.41 -21.36 18.95
N ARG A 106 -18.25 -20.98 19.91
CA ARG A 106 -17.81 -20.70 21.28
C ARG A 106 -17.38 -22.03 21.89
N ASN A 107 -16.08 -22.29 21.94
CA ASN A 107 -15.56 -23.35 22.79
C ASN A 107 -15.66 -22.90 24.26
N ASN A 108 -16.80 -23.17 24.88
CA ASN A 108 -16.90 -23.25 26.33
C ASN A 108 -16.28 -24.60 26.76
N LEU A 109 -14.96 -24.76 26.68
CA LEU A 109 -14.29 -26.02 27.05
C LEU A 109 -13.65 -26.02 28.45
N ILE A 110 -14.04 -25.14 29.36
CA ILE A 110 -13.64 -25.29 30.77
C ILE A 110 -14.82 -25.01 31.71
N THR A 111 -15.89 -25.80 31.57
CA THR A 111 -16.94 -25.93 32.61
C THR A 111 -17.00 -27.35 33.21
N HIS A 112 -16.04 -28.24 32.93
CA HIS A 112 -16.06 -29.62 33.45
C HIS A 112 -14.75 -30.13 34.04
N LEU A 113 -14.05 -29.31 34.84
CA LEU A 113 -13.06 -29.84 35.81
C LEU A 113 -13.24 -29.21 37.20
N ARG A 114 -14.49 -29.17 37.67
CA ARG A 114 -14.79 -29.36 39.10
C ARG A 114 -15.72 -30.54 39.22
N GLN A 115 -15.27 -31.51 40.02
CA GLN A 115 -15.91 -32.73 40.50
C GLN A 115 -15.50 -34.01 39.76
N TRP A 116 -14.66 -34.76 40.49
CA TRP A 116 -14.03 -36.07 40.26
C TRP A 116 -12.70 -36.04 39.52
#